data_AF-A0A2U2S672-F1
#
_entry.id   AF-A0A2U2S672-F1
#
_cell.length_a   1.000
_cell.length_b   1.000
_cell.length_c   1.000
_cell.angle_alpha   90.00
_cell.angle_beta   90.00
_cell.angle_gamma   90.00
#
_symmetry.space_group_name_H-M   'P 1'
#
loop_
_entity.id
_entity.type
_entity.pdbx_description
1 polymer ?
#
loop_
_entity_poly.entity_id
_entity_poly.type
_entity_poly.pdbx_seq_one_letter_code
_entity_poly.pdbx_strand_id
1 'polypeptide(L)'
;GGVFSPQGDRVVFARKFVDAVQWTPGRQPWLLDLTHGEATPLLSDASYNHYDFAWSPDGAQILLVRFNQVNLTDLPEIWVINADGSQPRQLVKGGFAPQWMP
;
A
#
# COMPACT_ATOMS: atom_id res chain seq x y z
N GLY A 1 -2.53 -9.73 1.76
CA GLY A 1 -1.35 -10.46 1.25
C GLY A 1 -0.35 -9.47 0.68
N GLY A 2 0.85 -9.92 0.33
CA GLY A 2 1.76 -9.13 -0.52
C GLY A 2 1.54 -9.46 -2.00
N VAL A 3 2.00 -8.58 -2.90
CA VAL A 3 1.89 -8.74 -4.35
C VAL A 3 3.23 -8.40 -5.01
N PHE A 4 3.69 -9.27 -5.91
CA PHE A 4 4.93 -9.10 -6.67
C PHE A 4 4.80 -7.99 -7.72
N SER A 5 5.88 -7.25 -7.95
CA SER A 5 6.04 -6.39 -9.12
C SER A 5 5.96 -7.22 -10.41
N PRO A 6 5.64 -6.61 -11.57
CA PRO A 6 5.61 -7.33 -12.85
C PRO A 6 6.95 -7.98 -13.20
N GLN A 7 8.06 -7.36 -12.80
CA GLN A 7 9.41 -7.87 -13.01
C GLN A 7 9.80 -8.95 -11.98
N GLY A 8 9.02 -9.14 -10.91
CA GLY A 8 9.28 -10.13 -9.86
C GLY A 8 10.41 -9.80 -8.90
N ASP A 9 10.96 -8.59 -8.97
CA ASP A 9 12.08 -8.09 -8.16
C ASP A 9 11.67 -7.40 -6.85
N ARG A 10 10.39 -7.06 -6.72
CA ARG A 10 9.85 -6.32 -5.58
C ARG A 10 8.53 -6.92 -5.10
N VAL A 11 8.21 -6.75 -3.83
CA VAL A 11 6.91 -7.12 -3.24
C VAL A 11 6.36 -5.96 -2.44
N VAL A 12 5.15 -5.51 -2.76
CA VAL A 12 4.40 -4.61 -1.87
C VAL A 12 3.56 -5.44 -0.91
N PHE A 13 3.56 -5.08 0.37
CA PHE A 13 2.79 -5.78 1.39
C PHE A 13 2.39 -4.84 2.53
N ALA A 14 1.37 -5.24 3.28
CA ALA A 14 0.96 -4.52 4.48
C ALA A 14 1.73 -5.04 5.70
N ARG A 15 2.35 -4.14 6.47
CA ARG A 15 3.09 -4.43 7.70
C ARG A 15 2.38 -3.82 8.90
N LYS A 16 2.38 -4.53 10.02
CA LYS A 16 1.97 -4.01 11.34
C LYS A 16 3.01 -4.40 12.37
N PHE A 17 3.49 -3.41 13.09
CA PHE A 17 4.33 -3.62 14.26
C PHE A 17 3.46 -3.99 15.46
N VAL A 18 3.98 -4.89 16.29
CA VAL A 18 3.29 -5.38 17.51
C VAL A 18 3.95 -4.85 18.79
N ASP A 19 5.11 -4.21 18.68
CA ASP A 19 5.74 -3.51 19.80
C ASP A 19 5.03 -2.16 20.03
N ALA A 20 4.99 -1.73 21.29
CA ALA A 20 4.22 -0.55 21.70
C ALA A 20 4.74 0.77 21.10
N VAL A 21 5.99 0.83 20.63
CA VAL A 21 6.61 2.07 20.15
C VAL A 21 6.26 2.32 18.69
N GLN A 22 6.27 1.27 17.87
CA GLN A 22 6.02 1.35 16.42
C GLN A 22 4.59 0.97 16.04
N TRP A 23 3.79 0.51 17.01
CA TRP A 23 2.40 0.13 16.78
C TRP A 23 1.59 1.29 16.19
N THR A 24 0.78 0.97 15.18
CA THR A 24 -0.20 1.88 14.59
C THR A 24 -1.56 1.18 14.49
N PRO A 25 -2.68 1.95 14.54
CA PRO A 25 -4.00 1.38 14.31
C PRO A 25 -4.09 0.60 12.98
N GLY A 26 -3.67 1.22 11.89
CA GLY A 26 -3.73 0.64 10.55
C GLY A 26 -2.43 -0.03 10.09
N ARG A 27 -2.54 -1.01 9.18
CA ARG A 27 -1.37 -1.62 8.54
C ARG A 27 -0.80 -0.67 7.50
N GLN A 28 0.50 -0.50 7.51
CA GLN A 28 1.22 0.40 6.64
C GLN A 28 1.76 -0.34 5.41
N PRO A 29 1.77 0.25 4.21
CA PRO A 29 2.32 -0.39 3.02
C PRO A 29 3.86 -0.31 3.05
N TRP A 30 4.50 -1.43 2.80
CA TRP A 30 5.94 -1.57 2.72
C TRP A 30 6.32 -2.20 1.38
N LEU A 31 7.47 -1.80 0.87
CA LEU A 31 8.07 -2.34 -0.33
C LEU A 31 9.31 -3.14 0.05
N LEU A 32 9.32 -4.43 -0.28
CA LEU A 32 10.48 -5.30 -0.18
C LEU A 32 11.19 -5.35 -1.54
N ASP A 33 12.45 -4.95 -1.56
CA ASP A 33 13.37 -5.21 -2.66
C ASP A 33 13.99 -6.61 -2.45
N LEU A 34 13.76 -7.52 -3.40
CA LEU A 34 14.26 -8.90 -3.34
C LEU A 34 15.70 -9.03 -3.80
N THR A 35 16.25 -8.03 -4.49
CA THR A 35 17.64 -8.04 -4.95
C THR A 35 18.60 -7.74 -3.79
N HIS A 36 18.20 -6.86 -2.88
CA HIS A 36 19.01 -6.47 -1.72
C HIS A 36 18.47 -7.02 -0.38
N GLY A 37 17.23 -7.54 -0.35
CA GLY A 37 16.60 -8.03 0.87
C GLY A 37 16.16 -6.94 1.83
N GLU A 38 15.97 -5.71 1.34
CA GLU A 38 15.61 -4.55 2.15
C GLU A 38 14.12 -4.22 2.03
N ALA A 39 13.46 -3.97 3.16
CA ALA A 39 12.08 -3.50 3.18
C ALA A 39 12.02 -2.05 3.66
N THR A 40 11.36 -1.18 2.90
CA THR A 40 11.17 0.24 3.22
C THR A 40 9.68 0.60 3.32
N PRO A 41 9.30 1.59 4.14
CA PRO A 41 7.93 2.08 4.16
C PRO A 41 7.63 2.80 2.84
N LEU A 42 6.51 2.44 2.20
CA LEU A 42 6.07 3.07 0.95
C LEU A 42 5.23 4.33 1.21
N LEU A 43 4.45 4.32 2.28
CA LEU A 43 3.66 5.44 2.78
C LEU A 43 3.54 5.28 4.30
N SER A 44 3.45 6.40 5.02
CA SER A 44 3.20 6.41 6.47
C SER A 44 1.93 7.20 6.76
N ASP A 45 0.90 6.47 7.22
CA ASP A 45 -0.36 7.03 7.63
C ASP A 45 -1.00 6.16 8.72
N ALA A 46 -0.62 6.44 9.97
CA ALA A 46 -0.84 5.56 11.12
C ALA A 46 -2.31 5.20 11.35
N SER A 47 -3.22 6.12 11.06
CA SER A 47 -4.66 5.92 11.28
C SER A 47 -5.31 5.05 10.21
N TYR A 48 -4.61 4.71 9.11
CA TYR A 48 -5.20 4.05 7.96
C TYR A 48 -4.60 2.67 7.69
N ASN A 49 -5.48 1.72 7.39
CA ASN A 49 -5.13 0.39 6.95
C ASN A 49 -5.01 0.38 5.42
N HIS A 50 -3.94 -0.22 4.91
CA HIS A 50 -3.64 -0.32 3.48
C HIS A 50 -3.65 -1.78 3.05
N TYR A 51 -4.39 -2.10 1.97
CA TYR A 51 -4.57 -3.47 1.48
C TYR A 51 -4.96 -3.47 -0.02
N ASP A 52 -5.19 -4.65 -0.59
CA ASP A 52 -5.56 -4.86 -2.00
C ASP A 52 -4.67 -4.08 -2.98
N PHE A 53 -3.38 -4.42 -2.96
CA PHE A 53 -2.38 -3.79 -3.80
C PHE A 53 -2.45 -4.32 -5.25
N ALA A 54 -2.21 -3.46 -6.23
CA ALA A 54 -2.04 -3.85 -7.62
C ALA A 54 -0.95 -3.01 -8.30
N TRP A 55 0.02 -3.69 -8.92
CA TRP A 55 1.07 -3.03 -9.69
C TRP A 55 0.59 -2.66 -11.10
N SER A 56 1.01 -1.50 -11.54
CA SER A 56 0.96 -1.11 -12.95
C SER A 56 1.80 -2.05 -13.81
N PRO A 57 1.45 -2.28 -15.10
CA PRO A 57 2.21 -3.20 -15.97
C PRO A 57 3.68 -2.80 -16.15
N ASP A 58 3.98 -1.51 -16.11
CA ASP A 58 5.35 -0.97 -16.20
C ASP A 58 6.11 -1.03 -14.86
N GLY A 59 5.43 -1.36 -13.75
CA GLY A 59 6.03 -1.42 -12.42
C GLY A 59 6.35 -0.04 -11.82
N ALA A 60 5.83 1.05 -12.38
CA ALA A 60 6.12 2.42 -11.91
C ALA A 60 5.18 2.88 -10.79
N GLN A 61 3.97 2.34 -10.76
CA GLN A 61 2.89 2.74 -9.84
C GLN A 61 2.21 1.55 -9.18
N ILE A 62 1.63 1.81 -8.00
CA ILE A 62 0.89 0.84 -7.20
C ILE A 62 -0.48 1.44 -6.86
N LEU A 63 -1.55 0.72 -7.19
CA LEU A 63 -2.88 0.96 -6.65
C LEU A 63 -3.01 0.27 -5.30
N LEU A 64 -3.78 0.87 -4.40
CA LEU A 64 -4.06 0.31 -3.08
C LEU A 64 -5.41 0.81 -2.55
N VAL A 65 -6.01 0.04 -1.65
CA VAL A 65 -7.13 0.49 -0.84
C VAL A 65 -6.60 1.08 0.47
N ARG A 66 -7.10 2.26 0.84
CA ARG A 66 -6.84 2.96 2.09
C ARG A 66 -8.15 3.05 2.88
N PHE A 67 -8.14 2.65 4.15
CA PHE A 67 -9.33 2.66 5.00
C PHE A 67 -9.03 3.17 6.40
N ASN A 68 -9.80 4.13 6.88
CA ASN A 68 -9.64 4.75 8.19
C ASN A 68 -9.94 3.73 9.31
N GLN A 69 -9.01 3.54 10.24
CA GLN A 69 -9.16 2.66 11.41
C GLN A 69 -9.60 3.40 12.67
N VAL A 70 -9.73 4.73 12.61
CA VAL A 70 -10.15 5.57 13.72
C VAL A 70 -11.60 6.03 13.52
N ASN A 71 -11.94 6.51 12.31
CA ASN A 71 -13.31 6.85 11.95
C ASN A 71 -13.92 5.80 11.02
N LEU A 72 -14.59 4.81 11.61
CA LEU A 72 -15.10 3.64 10.88
C LEU A 72 -16.32 3.94 9.99
N THR A 73 -16.87 5.16 10.03
CA THR A 73 -17.94 5.58 9.10
C THR A 73 -17.39 6.10 7.77
N ASP A 74 -16.07 6.32 7.66
CA ASP A 74 -15.46 6.74 6.41
C ASP A 74 -15.51 5.61 5.37
N LEU A 75 -15.77 5.96 4.12
CA LEU A 75 -15.74 5.01 3.02
C LEU A 75 -14.29 4.64 2.66
N PRO A 76 -13.99 3.38 2.32
CA PRO A 76 -12.70 3.00 1.75
C PRO A 76 -12.37 3.76 0.48
N GLU A 77 -11.08 4.02 0.27
CA GLU A 77 -10.59 4.86 -0.82
C GLU A 77 -9.63 4.06 -1.68
N ILE A 78 -9.69 4.24 -3.00
CA ILE A 78 -8.65 3.78 -3.91
C ILE A 78 -7.64 4.90 -4.07
N TRP A 79 -6.38 4.56 -3.87
CA TRP A 79 -5.23 5.45 -4.04
C TRP A 79 -4.26 4.87 -5.06
N VAL A 80 -3.47 5.75 -5.66
CA VAL A 80 -2.28 5.40 -6.43
C VAL A 80 -1.08 6.10 -5.82
N ILE A 81 0.06 5.43 -5.84
CA ILE A 81 1.35 5.94 -5.40
C ILE A 81 2.43 5.45 -6.37
N ASN A 82 3.48 6.24 -6.58
CA ASN A 82 4.64 5.77 -7.32
C ASN A 82 5.36 4.69 -6.51
N ALA A 83 6.07 3.79 -7.19
CA ALA A 83 6.77 2.68 -6.55
C ALA A 83 7.94 3.12 -5.65
N ASP A 84 8.39 4.37 -5.77
CA ASP A 84 9.37 5.00 -4.87
C ASP A 84 8.72 5.67 -3.64
N GLY A 85 7.39 5.56 -3.49
CA GLY A 85 6.61 6.18 -2.42
C GLY A 85 6.22 7.63 -2.68
N SER A 86 6.62 8.20 -3.83
CA SER A 86 6.29 9.58 -4.17
C SER A 86 4.88 9.74 -4.73
N GLN A 87 4.37 10.97 -4.68
CA GLN A 87 3.12 11.41 -5.28
C GLN A 87 1.87 10.55 -4.94
N PRO A 88 1.63 10.21 -3.65
CA PRO A 88 0.39 9.54 -3.27
C PRO A 88 -0.80 10.43 -3.61
N ARG A 89 -1.80 9.87 -4.30
CA ARG A 89 -3.06 10.58 -4.60
C ARG A 89 -4.26 9.65 -4.53
N GLN A 90 -5.36 10.18 -4.01
CA GLN A 90 -6.65 9.52 -4.04
C GLN A 90 -7.22 9.53 -5.47
N LEU A 91 -7.81 8.40 -5.88
CA LEU A 91 -8.53 8.25 -7.14
C LEU A 91 -10.04 8.21 -6.95
N VAL A 92 -10.51 7.41 -5.99
CA VAL A 92 -11.93 7.11 -5.79
C VAL A 92 -12.22 7.04 -4.30
N LYS A 93 -13.38 7.58 -3.90
CA LYS A 93 -13.97 7.37 -2.57
C LYS A 93 -15.09 6.33 -2.67
N GLY A 94 -15.17 5.39 -1.73
CA GLY A 94 -16.10 4.25 -1.77
C GLY A 94 -15.70 3.14 -2.74
N GLY A 95 -14.42 3.03 -3.07
CA GLY A 95 -13.89 2.03 -4.02
C GLY A 95 -13.12 0.91 -3.32
N PHE A 96 -13.09 -0.26 -3.98
CA PHE A 96 -12.41 -1.47 -3.51
C PHE A 96 -11.77 -2.22 -4.68
N ALA A 97 -10.92 -3.20 -4.37
CA ALA A 97 -10.34 -4.16 -5.32
C ALA A 97 -9.80 -3.50 -6.61
N PRO A 98 -8.90 -2.51 -6.49
CA PRO A 98 -8.37 -1.83 -7.66
C PRO A 98 -7.51 -2.78 -8.50
N GLN A 99 -7.58 -2.62 -9.82
CA GLN A 99 -6.74 -3.36 -10.76
C GLN A 99 -6.28 -2.46 -11.90
N TRP A 100 -5.08 -2.73 -12.39
CA TRP A 100 -4.62 -2.19 -13.66
C TRP A 100 -5.12 -3.06 -14.80
N MET A 101 -5.45 -2.42 -15.91
CA MET A 101 -5.63 -3.13 -17.17
C MET A 101 -4.25 -3.31 -17.84
N PRO A 102 -4.01 -4.45 -18.52
CA PRO A 102 -2.78 -4.72 -19.25
C PRO A 102 -2.46 -3.68 -20.33
#